data_AF-A0A2N3F2T6-F1
#
_entry.id   AF-A0A2N3F2T6-F1
#
_cell.length_a   1.000
_cell.length_b   1.000
_cell.length_c   1.000
_cell.angle_alpha   90.00
_cell.angle_beta   90.00
_cell.angle_gamma   90.00
#
_symmetry.space_group_name_H-M   'P 1'
#
loop_
_entity.id
_entity.type
_entity.pdbx_description
1 polymer ?
#
loop_
_entity_poly.entity_id
_entity_poly.type
_entity_poly.pdbx_seq_one_letter_code
_entity_poly.pdbx_strand_id
1 'polypeptide(L)'
;MSGFIAEVEARLVHVGREAILRAMSDPADLYRAVLMDHARRPRRRGQLPPPARTADVSNALCGDRAIVSVAVVDGVVAAVACAGDGCAISVAAASLLAGAIAGGTVTAARALTASVRAAVAGDGG
;
A
#
# COMPACT_ATOMS: atom_id res chain seq x y z
N MET A 1 -14.81 13.45 -14.02
CA MET A 1 -14.45 12.27 -14.86
C MET A 1 -13.42 12.59 -15.95
N SER A 2 -13.49 13.75 -16.62
CA SER A 2 -12.58 14.12 -17.71
C SER A 2 -11.11 14.37 -17.28
N GLY A 3 -10.86 14.89 -16.07
CA GLY A 3 -9.50 15.18 -15.60
C GLY A 3 -8.64 13.96 -15.24
N PHE A 4 -9.25 12.87 -14.74
CA PHE A 4 -8.51 11.66 -14.37
C PHE A 4 -8.01 10.90 -15.62
N ILE A 5 -8.82 10.87 -16.68
CA ILE A 5 -8.41 10.26 -17.95
C ILE A 5 -7.27 11.05 -18.59
N ALA A 6 -7.34 12.39 -18.58
CA ALA A 6 -6.27 13.24 -19.09
C ALA A 6 -4.95 13.10 -18.31
N GLU A 7 -5.02 12.96 -16.97
CA GLU A 7 -3.83 12.72 -16.13
C GLU A 7 -3.22 11.34 -16.37
N VAL A 8 -4.06 10.32 -16.57
CA VAL A 8 -3.65 8.98 -16.96
C VAL A 8 -2.98 9.03 -18.33
N GLU A 9 -3.60 9.63 -19.34
CA GLU A 9 -3.03 9.80 -20.69
C GLU A 9 -1.68 10.54 -20.67
N ALA A 10 -1.56 11.63 -19.91
CA ALA A 10 -0.29 12.36 -19.80
C ALA A 10 0.84 11.52 -19.18
N ARG A 11 0.52 10.66 -18.20
CA ARG A 11 1.47 9.68 -17.63
C ARG A 11 1.78 8.52 -18.59
N LEU A 12 0.82 8.15 -19.43
CA LEU A 12 0.99 7.11 -20.46
C LEU A 12 1.90 7.57 -21.61
N VAL A 13 2.02 8.87 -21.90
CA VAL A 13 2.93 9.38 -22.95
C VAL A 13 4.41 9.19 -22.59
N HIS A 14 4.77 9.16 -21.31
CA HIS A 14 6.16 8.98 -20.86
C HIS A 14 6.62 7.52 -20.77
N VAL A 15 5.68 6.57 -20.68
CA VAL A 15 5.97 5.13 -20.65
C VAL A 15 5.54 4.60 -22.01
N GLY A 16 6.48 4.30 -22.92
CA GLY A 16 6.14 3.96 -24.31
C GLY A 16 4.98 2.96 -24.46
N ARG A 17 4.11 3.19 -25.45
CA ARG A 17 2.86 2.42 -25.71
C ARG A 17 3.05 0.89 -25.68
N GLU A 18 4.19 0.39 -26.17
CA GLU A 18 4.49 -1.05 -26.10
C GLU A 18 4.77 -1.56 -24.68
N ALA A 19 5.43 -0.76 -23.83
CA ALA A 19 5.68 -1.12 -22.44
C ALA A 19 4.38 -1.15 -21.63
N ILE A 20 3.45 -0.23 -21.92
CA ILE A 20 2.10 -0.25 -21.36
C ILE A 20 1.33 -1.49 -21.83
N LEU A 21 1.32 -1.77 -23.14
CA LEU A 21 0.64 -2.95 -23.68
C LEU A 21 1.20 -4.25 -23.11
N ARG A 22 2.53 -4.36 -22.94
CA ARG A 22 3.17 -5.51 -22.26
C ARG A 22 2.73 -5.61 -20.80
N ALA A 23 2.83 -4.52 -20.04
CA ALA A 23 2.39 -4.52 -18.64
C ALA A 23 0.88 -4.81 -18.50
N MET A 24 0.05 -4.42 -19.48
CA MET A 24 -1.38 -4.71 -19.49
C MET A 24 -1.72 -6.12 -20.01
N SER A 25 -0.81 -6.78 -20.75
CA SER A 25 -1.02 -8.12 -21.33
C SER A 25 -0.44 -9.24 -20.48
N ASP A 26 0.56 -8.97 -19.63
CA ASP A 26 1.08 -9.89 -18.64
C ASP A 26 0.80 -9.38 -17.21
N PRO A 27 -0.18 -9.98 -16.50
CA PRO A 27 -0.48 -9.63 -15.12
C PRO A 27 0.76 -9.70 -14.21
N ALA A 28 1.68 -10.64 -14.43
CA ALA A 28 2.88 -10.81 -13.61
C ALA A 28 3.81 -9.61 -13.70
N ASP A 29 3.93 -9.01 -14.89
CA ASP A 29 4.74 -7.80 -15.10
C ASP A 29 4.09 -6.57 -14.45
N LEU A 30 2.77 -6.44 -14.51
CA LEU A 30 2.05 -5.40 -13.78
C LEU A 30 2.23 -5.55 -12.27
N TYR A 31 2.02 -6.74 -11.73
CA TYR A 31 2.18 -7.02 -10.31
C TYR A 31 3.60 -6.71 -9.84
N ARG A 32 4.61 -7.16 -10.60
CA ARG A 32 6.02 -6.86 -10.31
C ARG A 32 6.29 -5.37 -10.37
N ALA A 33 5.80 -4.66 -11.37
CA ALA A 33 6.00 -3.22 -11.51
C ALA A 33 5.38 -2.45 -10.33
N VAL A 34 4.15 -2.78 -9.93
CA VAL A 34 3.47 -2.17 -8.78
C VAL A 34 4.21 -2.45 -7.48
N LEU A 35 4.57 -3.72 -7.24
CA LEU A 35 5.32 -4.10 -6.04
C LEU A 35 6.64 -3.34 -5.95
N MET A 36 7.37 -3.24 -7.06
CA MET A 36 8.67 -2.56 -7.12
C MET A 36 8.53 -1.03 -6.98
N ASP A 37 7.46 -0.42 -7.51
CA ASP A 37 7.15 1.00 -7.27
C ASP A 37 6.96 1.26 -5.78
N HIS A 38 6.11 0.47 -5.12
CA HIS A 38 5.82 0.63 -3.71
C HIS A 38 7.00 0.26 -2.79
N ALA A 39 7.87 -0.67 -3.20
CA ALA A 39 9.10 -0.97 -2.48
C ALA A 39 10.11 0.18 -2.55
N ARG A 40 10.25 0.82 -3.72
CA ARG A 40 11.21 1.93 -3.93
C ARG A 40 10.70 3.28 -3.45
N ARG A 41 9.39 3.52 -3.61
CA ARG A 41 8.71 4.78 -3.31
C ARG A 41 7.48 4.50 -2.44
N PRO A 42 7.67 4.01 -1.21
CA PRO A 42 6.57 3.73 -0.32
C PRO A 42 5.76 5.00 -0.06
N ARG A 43 4.47 4.91 -0.35
CA ARG A 43 3.49 5.94 -0.05
C ARG A 43 3.31 6.00 1.47
N ARG A 44 3.12 7.21 1.99
CA ARG A 44 2.90 7.48 3.43
C ARG A 44 4.08 7.06 4.32
N ARG A 45 5.30 7.30 3.85
CA ARG A 45 6.52 7.03 4.63
C ARG A 45 6.62 7.96 5.85
N GLY A 46 7.01 7.42 7.01
CA GLY A 46 7.25 8.17 8.23
C GLY A 46 6.35 7.74 9.39
N GLN A 47 6.30 8.57 10.42
CA GLN A 47 5.46 8.38 11.60
C GLN A 47 4.60 9.62 11.83
N LEU A 48 3.37 9.40 12.27
CA LEU A 48 2.48 10.48 12.70
C LEU A 48 2.78 10.84 14.16
N PRO A 49 2.76 12.13 14.52
CA PRO A 49 2.84 12.55 15.90
C PRO A 49 1.56 12.21 16.68
N PRO A 50 1.59 12.26 18.03
CA PRO A 50 0.37 12.22 18.84
C PRO A 50 -0.66 13.25 18.34
N PRO A 51 -1.97 12.94 18.37
CA PRO A 51 -2.62 11.83 19.08
C PRO A 51 -2.73 10.52 18.27
N ALA A 52 -1.98 10.35 17.18
CA ALA A 52 -2.01 9.11 16.40
C ALA A 52 -1.59 7.90 17.25
N ARG A 53 -2.24 6.75 17.02
CA ARG A 53 -1.86 5.49 17.65
C ARG A 53 -0.81 4.81 16.79
N THR A 54 0.22 4.25 17.43
CA THR A 54 1.35 3.61 16.76
C THR A 54 1.47 2.15 17.19
N ALA A 55 1.68 1.28 16.21
CA ALA A 55 2.06 -0.11 16.40
C ALA A 55 3.47 -0.32 15.81
N ASP A 56 4.33 -1.00 16.55
CA ASP A 56 5.68 -1.39 16.14
C ASP A 56 5.76 -2.91 16.11
N VAL A 57 6.05 -3.49 14.96
CA VAL A 57 6.01 -4.93 14.71
C VAL A 57 7.30 -5.34 14.04
N SER A 58 7.92 -6.41 14.53
CA SER A 58 9.12 -6.99 13.93
C SER A 58 8.90 -8.46 13.55
N ASN A 59 9.30 -8.85 12.35
CA ASN A 59 9.38 -10.25 11.92
C ASN A 59 10.83 -10.75 12.06
N ALA A 60 11.08 -11.54 13.10
CA ALA A 60 12.40 -12.05 13.44
C ALA A 60 13.02 -13.00 12.39
N LEU A 61 12.22 -13.55 11.47
CA LEU A 61 12.70 -14.49 10.45
C LEU A 61 13.53 -13.78 9.36
N CYS A 62 13.10 -12.59 8.94
CA CYS A 62 13.74 -11.79 7.90
C CYS A 62 14.39 -10.51 8.43
N GLY A 63 14.22 -10.20 9.72
CA GLY A 63 14.69 -8.96 10.32
C GLY A 63 13.83 -7.74 9.99
N ASP A 64 12.65 -7.93 9.38
CA ASP A 64 11.77 -6.82 9.03
C ASP A 64 11.24 -6.15 10.29
N ARG A 65 11.26 -4.82 10.32
CA ARG A 65 10.59 -4.00 11.31
C ARG A 65 9.66 -3.03 10.58
N ALA A 66 8.40 -3.00 10.98
CA ALA A 66 7.40 -2.09 10.47
C ALA A 66 6.76 -1.33 11.63
N ILE A 67 6.76 0.00 11.51
CA ILE A 67 6.06 0.90 12.41
C ILE A 67 4.90 1.50 11.64
N VAL A 68 3.67 1.32 12.12
CA VAL A 68 2.47 1.87 11.53
C VAL A 68 1.82 2.81 12.52
N SER A 69 1.55 4.04 12.10
CA SER A 69 0.86 5.06 12.89
C SER A 69 -0.42 5.47 12.19
N VAL A 70 -1.52 5.54 12.94
CA VAL A 70 -2.88 5.81 12.42
C VAL A 70 -3.55 6.89 13.26
N ALA A 71 -4.05 7.93 12.61
CA ALA A 71 -4.93 8.92 13.20
C ALA A 71 -6.37 8.65 12.77
N VAL A 72 -7.29 8.59 13.73
CA VAL A 72 -8.71 8.38 13.50
C VAL A 72 -9.47 9.60 14.00
N VAL A 73 -10.35 10.13 13.15
CA VAL A 73 -11.25 11.25 13.46
C VAL A 73 -12.67 10.80 13.08
N ASP A 74 -13.60 10.89 14.02
CA ASP A 74 -15.02 10.53 13.82
C ASP A 74 -15.24 9.14 13.16
N GLY A 75 -14.41 8.17 13.55
CA GLY A 75 -14.48 6.80 13.03
C GLY A 75 -13.89 6.60 11.63
N VAL A 76 -13.20 7.60 11.08
CA VAL A 76 -12.52 7.57 9.77
C VAL A 76 -11.00 7.61 9.96
N VAL A 77 -10.28 6.83 9.16
CA VAL A 77 -8.81 6.85 9.09
C VAL A 77 -8.38 8.14 8.39
N ALA A 78 -8.19 9.20 9.18
CA ALA A 78 -7.82 10.53 8.69
C ALA A 78 -6.38 10.56 8.14
N ALA A 79 -5.47 9.83 8.78
CA ALA A 79 -4.11 9.68 8.31
C ALA A 79 -3.53 8.32 8.72
N VAL A 80 -2.62 7.82 7.89
CA VAL A 80 -1.80 6.65 8.19
C VAL A 80 -0.39 6.93 7.70
N ALA A 81 0.63 6.53 8.46
CA ALA A 81 2.02 6.57 8.04
C ALA A 81 2.74 5.28 8.45
N CYS A 82 3.70 4.87 7.63
CA CYS A 82 4.48 3.66 7.77
C CYS A 82 5.97 4.00 7.78
N ALA A 83 6.71 3.52 8.77
CA ALA A 83 8.15 3.60 8.86
C ALA A 83 8.73 2.21 9.14
N GLY A 84 10.05 2.10 9.12
CA GLY A 84 10.76 0.85 9.38
C GLY A 84 11.51 0.33 8.18
N ASP A 85 12.25 -0.73 8.44
CA ASP A 85 13.21 -1.34 7.53
C ASP A 85 12.77 -2.78 7.32
N GLY A 86 12.62 -3.19 6.07
CA GLY A 86 12.21 -4.55 5.76
C GLY A 86 12.45 -4.88 4.31
N CYS A 87 12.28 -6.15 3.97
CA CYS A 87 12.40 -6.63 2.61
C CYS A 87 11.42 -5.88 1.68
N ALA A 88 11.74 -5.85 0.38
CA ALA A 88 10.96 -5.13 -0.63
C ALA A 88 9.47 -5.51 -0.62
N ILE A 89 9.15 -6.78 -0.33
CA ILE A 89 7.76 -7.28 -0.25
C ILE A 89 7.03 -6.65 0.94
N SER A 90 7.64 -6.67 2.12
CA SER A 90 7.04 -6.12 3.34
C SER A 90 6.81 -4.60 3.23
N VAL A 91 7.78 -3.88 2.66
CA VAL A 91 7.64 -2.44 2.38
C VAL A 91 6.52 -2.17 1.38
N ALA A 92 6.45 -2.94 0.29
CA ALA A 92 5.41 -2.78 -0.71
C ALA A 92 4.01 -3.08 -0.15
N ALA A 93 3.87 -4.18 0.59
CA ALA A 93 2.61 -4.59 1.22
C ALA A 93 2.10 -3.54 2.22
N ALA A 94 2.97 -3.02 3.08
CA ALA A 94 2.62 -1.96 4.01
C ALA A 94 2.17 -0.69 3.27
N SER A 95 2.89 -0.30 2.21
CA SER A 95 2.56 0.88 1.42
C SER A 95 1.21 0.74 0.69
N LEU A 96 0.92 -0.42 0.12
CA LEU A 96 -0.35 -0.72 -0.54
C LEU A 96 -1.51 -0.70 0.46
N LEU A 97 -1.38 -1.40 1.59
CA LEU A 97 -2.43 -1.48 2.60
C LEU A 97 -2.71 -0.10 3.22
N ALA A 98 -1.67 0.66 3.56
CA ALA A 98 -1.81 2.03 4.05
C ALA A 98 -2.50 2.95 3.03
N GLY A 99 -2.24 2.73 1.73
CA GLY A 99 -2.95 3.37 0.65
C GLY A 99 -4.44 3.04 0.63
N ALA A 100 -4.78 1.77 0.79
CA ALA A 100 -6.14 1.29 0.67
C ALA A 100 -7.03 1.63 1.89
N ILE A 101 -6.48 1.74 3.10
CA ILE A 101 -7.26 2.05 4.30
C ILE A 101 -7.42 3.56 4.57
N ALA A 102 -6.58 4.40 3.97
CA ALA A 102 -6.63 5.84 4.20
C ALA A 102 -7.95 6.45 3.70
N GLY A 103 -8.61 7.26 4.53
CA GLY A 103 -9.94 7.81 4.25
C GLY A 103 -11.08 6.82 4.41
N GLY A 104 -10.79 5.54 4.66
CA GLY A 104 -11.80 4.53 4.96
C GLY A 104 -12.34 4.67 6.39
N THR A 105 -13.56 4.17 6.63
CA THR A 105 -14.05 4.00 8.00
C THR A 105 -13.21 2.93 8.71
N VAL A 106 -13.11 3.01 10.04
CA VAL A 106 -12.41 2.00 10.84
C VAL A 106 -12.97 0.60 10.58
N THR A 107 -14.28 0.47 10.35
CA THR A 107 -14.93 -0.80 10.00
C THR A 107 -14.44 -1.34 8.66
N ALA A 108 -14.41 -0.51 7.62
CA ALA A 108 -13.93 -0.90 6.29
C ALA A 108 -12.43 -1.25 6.32
N ALA A 109 -11.63 -0.46 7.04
CA ALA A 109 -10.19 -0.72 7.22
C ALA A 109 -9.94 -2.07 7.91
N ARG A 110 -10.73 -2.41 8.94
CA ARG A 110 -10.66 -3.71 9.62
C ARG A 110 -11.05 -4.86 8.71
N ALA A 111 -12.15 -4.72 7.96
CA ALA A 111 -12.60 -5.74 7.02
C ALA A 111 -11.53 -6.03 5.96
N LEU A 112 -10.97 -4.99 5.34
CA LEU A 112 -9.90 -5.15 4.35
C LEU A 112 -8.67 -5.82 4.95
N THR A 113 -8.23 -5.40 6.14
CA THR A 113 -7.06 -5.98 6.80
C THR A 113 -7.27 -7.47 7.12
N ALA A 114 -8.49 -7.85 7.53
CA ALA A 114 -8.85 -9.24 7.75
C ALA A 114 -8.84 -10.06 6.45
N SER A 115 -9.41 -9.53 5.37
CA SER A 115 -9.40 -10.19 4.05
C SER A 115 -7.98 -10.39 3.52
N VAL A 116 -7.12 -9.37 3.62
CA VAL A 116 -5.71 -9.49 3.22
C VAL A 116 -4.99 -10.54 4.05
N ARG A 117 -5.22 -10.57 5.37
CA ARG A 117 -4.63 -11.59 6.25
C ARG A 117 -5.05 -13.00 5.85
N ALA A 118 -6.33 -13.23 5.58
CA ALA A 118 -6.84 -14.53 5.17
C ALA A 118 -6.24 -15.00 3.83
N ALA A 119 -6.17 -14.09 2.85
CA ALA A 119 -5.57 -14.37 1.55
C ALA A 119 -4.08 -14.76 1.64
N VAL A 120 -3.31 -14.09 2.51
CA VAL A 120 -1.87 -14.36 2.67
C VAL A 120 -1.61 -15.62 3.50
N ALA A 121 -2.48 -15.93 4.47
CA ALA A 121 -2.35 -17.13 5.30
C ALA A 121 -2.67 -18.43 4.54
N GLY A 122 -3.29 -18.34 3.35
CA GLY A 122 -3.78 -19.52 2.63
C GLY A 122 -5.10 -20.06 3.19
N ASP A 123 -5.79 -19.27 4.01
CA ASP A 123 -7.06 -19.65 4.67
C ASP A 123 -8.28 -19.31 3.80
N GLY A 124 -8.06 -18.86 2.55
CA GLY A 124 -9.11 -18.63 1.56
C GLY A 124 -9.33 -19.89 0.72
N GLY A 125 -10.53 -20.47 0.81
CA GLY A 125 -10.96 -21.62 0.02
C GLY A 125 -11.03 -21.38 -1.48
#